data_AF-A0A838UK97-F1
#
_entry.id   AF-A0A838UK97-F1
#
_cell.length_a   1.000
_cell.length_b   1.000
_cell.length_c   1.000
_cell.angle_alpha   90.00
_cell.angle_beta   90.00
_cell.angle_gamma   90.00
#
_symmetry.space_group_name_H-M   'P 1'
#
loop_
_entity.id
_entity.type
_entity.pdbx_description
1 polymer ?
#
loop_
_entity_poly.entity_id
_entity_poly.type
_entity_poly.pdbx_seq_one_letter_code
_entity_poly.pdbx_strand_id
1 'polypeptide(L)'
;MTPPGDADVIIAGAGMAGATLALALASGGLKAVLIDPAPFEAQCAETFDGRASAISFSAFRQWRALGAASFLEPHAQPIEQILVTDGRSPGAAAAPQGGAWLRFDAAELGAGADGGPMGFMLENRHIRAGLARAVE
;
A
#
# COMPACT_ATOMS: atom_id res chain seq x y z
N MET A 1 26.96 -10.09 -18.25
CA MET A 1 26.65 -10.87 -17.04
C MET A 1 27.35 -10.16 -15.89
N THR A 2 26.60 -9.45 -15.05
CA THR A 2 27.14 -8.60 -13.98
C THR A 2 27.69 -9.47 -12.84
N PRO A 3 28.92 -9.24 -12.35
CA PRO A 3 29.53 -10.06 -11.30
C PRO A 3 28.72 -10.11 -9.99
N PRO A 4 28.96 -11.10 -9.12
CA PRO A 4 28.33 -11.17 -7.80
C PRO A 4 28.71 -9.93 -6.99
N GLY A 5 27.72 -9.09 -6.67
CA GLY A 5 27.92 -7.81 -5.97
C GLY A 5 27.54 -6.56 -6.76
N ASP A 6 27.40 -6.65 -8.10
CA ASP A 6 26.98 -5.50 -8.90
C ASP A 6 25.46 -5.31 -8.89
N ALA A 7 25.01 -4.06 -8.75
CA ALA A 7 23.62 -3.65 -8.82
C ALA A 7 23.50 -2.44 -9.77
N ASP A 8 22.42 -2.37 -10.53
CA ASP A 8 22.11 -1.20 -11.36
C ASP A 8 21.58 -0.06 -10.48
N VAL A 9 20.87 -0.41 -9.40
CA VAL A 9 20.26 0.54 -8.46
C VAL A 9 20.39 0.04 -7.02
N ILE A 10 20.75 0.94 -6.10
CA ILE A 10 20.70 0.72 -4.65
C ILE A 10 19.56 1.54 -4.07
N ILE A 11 18.69 0.89 -3.30
CA ILE A 11 17.53 1.50 -2.64
C ILE A 11 17.78 1.51 -1.12
N ALA A 12 17.81 2.71 -0.54
CA ALA A 12 17.86 2.89 0.91
C ALA A 12 16.44 2.89 1.50
N GLY A 13 16.07 1.78 2.15
CA GLY A 13 14.79 1.54 2.80
C GLY A 13 14.01 0.42 2.10
N ALA A 14 13.64 -0.62 2.85
CA ALA A 14 12.85 -1.77 2.38
C ALA A 14 11.39 -1.74 2.86
N GLY A 15 10.88 -0.54 3.21
CA GLY A 15 9.45 -0.33 3.46
C GLY A 15 8.61 -0.44 2.18
N MET A 16 7.30 -0.14 2.30
CA MET A 16 6.33 -0.27 1.21
C MET A 16 6.79 0.39 -0.10
N ALA A 17 7.28 1.63 -0.04
CA ALA A 17 7.75 2.36 -1.21
C ALA A 17 9.01 1.74 -1.83
N GLY A 18 9.98 1.36 -1.00
CA GLY A 18 11.24 0.77 -1.47
C GLY A 18 11.03 -0.59 -2.12
N ALA A 19 10.29 -1.49 -1.46
CA ALA A 19 9.96 -2.79 -2.02
C ALA A 19 9.15 -2.67 -3.32
N THR A 20 8.19 -1.74 -3.39
CA THR A 20 7.44 -1.47 -4.62
C THR A 20 8.34 -0.96 -5.75
N LEU A 21 9.29 -0.08 -5.44
CA LEU A 21 10.27 0.41 -6.42
C LEU A 21 11.17 -0.73 -6.92
N ALA A 22 11.63 -1.61 -6.03
CA ALA A 22 12.45 -2.76 -6.42
C ALA A 22 11.71 -3.69 -7.38
N LEU A 23 10.44 -4.00 -7.10
CA LEU A 23 9.58 -4.77 -8.01
C LEU A 23 9.45 -4.10 -9.38
N ALA A 24 9.23 -2.78 -9.39
CA ALA A 24 9.11 -2.03 -10.63
C ALA A 24 10.41 -2.06 -11.45
N LEU A 25 11.57 -1.87 -10.81
CA LEU A 25 12.87 -1.95 -11.47
C LEU A 25 13.14 -3.36 -12.00
N ALA A 26 12.85 -4.40 -11.21
CA ALA A 26 12.99 -5.79 -11.63
C ALA A 26 12.08 -6.11 -12.83
N SER A 27 10.84 -5.60 -12.85
CA SER A 27 9.93 -5.75 -14.00
C SER A 27 10.46 -5.08 -15.28
N GLY A 28 11.30 -4.05 -15.13
CA GLY A 28 12.03 -3.39 -16.22
C GLY A 28 13.37 -4.03 -16.57
N GLY A 29 13.74 -5.16 -15.94
CA GLY A 29 14.99 -5.88 -16.19
C GLY A 29 16.22 -5.32 -15.46
N LEU A 30 16.04 -4.41 -14.51
CA LEU A 30 17.13 -3.83 -13.71
C LEU A 30 17.35 -4.62 -12.41
N LYS A 31 18.61 -4.79 -12.03
CA LYS A 31 19.01 -5.42 -10.77
C LYS A 31 19.08 -4.39 -9.66
N ALA A 32 18.06 -4.38 -8.81
CA ALA A 32 18.00 -3.52 -7.63
C ALA A 32 18.48 -4.26 -6.37
N VAL A 33 19.15 -3.54 -5.46
CA VAL A 33 19.49 -4.00 -4.11
C VAL A 33 18.78 -3.12 -3.09
N LEU A 34 17.99 -3.74 -2.21
CA LEU A 34 17.32 -3.08 -1.09
C LEU A 34 18.19 -3.17 0.17
N ILE A 35 18.39 -2.04 0.84
CA ILE A 35 19.13 -1.97 2.10
C ILE A 35 18.25 -1.30 3.14
N ASP A 36 18.00 -1.96 4.26
CA ASP A 36 17.24 -1.40 5.38
C ASP A 36 18.02 -1.56 6.70
N PRO A 37 17.96 -0.58 7.61
CA PRO A 37 18.57 -0.72 8.93
C PRO A 37 17.88 -1.77 9.81
N ALA A 38 16.59 -2.07 9.58
CA ALA A 38 15.87 -3.11 10.31
C ALA A 38 16.03 -4.47 9.61
N PRO A 39 16.31 -5.56 10.36
CA PRO A 39 16.31 -6.91 9.80
C PRO A 39 14.99 -7.22 9.08
N PHE A 40 15.06 -7.83 7.89
CA PHE A 40 13.89 -8.10 7.07
C PHE A 40 12.87 -9.00 7.78
N GLU A 41 13.35 -10.00 8.54
CA GLU A 41 12.53 -10.89 9.35
C GLU A 41 11.77 -10.12 10.43
N ALA A 42 12.42 -9.12 11.04
CA ALA A 42 11.78 -8.26 12.04
C ALA A 42 10.69 -7.37 11.41
N GLN A 43 10.89 -6.91 10.18
CA GLN A 43 9.90 -6.11 9.45
C GLN A 43 8.64 -6.90 9.05
N CYS A 44 8.77 -8.24 8.92
CA CYS A 44 7.68 -9.15 8.57
C CYS A 44 7.01 -9.77 9.81
N ALA A 45 7.51 -9.52 11.01
CA ALA A 45 6.93 -10.04 12.24
C ALA A 45 5.51 -9.51 12.45
N GLU A 46 4.59 -10.37 12.92
CA GLU A 46 3.19 -10.01 13.13
C GLU A 46 3.01 -8.80 14.07
N THR A 47 3.94 -8.59 15.00
CA THR A 47 3.88 -7.50 16.00
C THR A 47 4.43 -6.15 15.51
N PHE A 48 5.06 -6.10 14.32
CA PHE A 48 5.91 -4.96 13.94
C PHE A 48 5.15 -3.71 13.47
N ASP A 49 4.00 -3.85 12.82
CA ASP A 49 3.22 -2.68 12.37
C ASP A 49 1.71 -2.86 12.58
N GLY A 50 1.19 -2.27 13.65
CA GLY A 50 -0.24 -2.26 13.97
C GLY A 50 -1.05 -1.16 13.27
N ARG A 51 -0.43 -0.39 12.35
CA ARG A 51 -1.15 0.64 11.58
C ARG A 51 -1.87 0.01 10.38
N ALA A 52 -2.88 0.72 9.89
CA ALA A 52 -3.51 0.44 8.61
C ALA A 52 -3.40 1.66 7.68
N SER A 53 -3.39 1.39 6.38
CA SER A 53 -3.29 2.40 5.33
C SER A 53 -4.44 2.25 4.34
N ALA A 54 -4.97 3.39 3.90
CA ALA A 54 -5.86 3.47 2.75
C ALA A 54 -5.01 3.48 1.48
N ILE A 55 -5.07 2.41 0.70
CA ILE A 55 -4.38 2.26 -0.58
C ILE A 55 -5.34 2.68 -1.69
N SER A 56 -4.94 3.65 -2.51
CA SER A 56 -5.78 4.06 -3.65
C SER A 56 -5.96 2.89 -4.63
N PHE A 57 -7.08 2.89 -5.34
CA PHE A 57 -7.34 1.87 -6.37
C PHE A 57 -6.19 1.78 -7.40
N SER A 58 -5.62 2.91 -7.80
CA SER A 58 -4.49 2.98 -8.73
C SER A 58 -3.21 2.36 -8.17
N ALA A 59 -2.88 2.59 -6.90
CA ALA A 59 -1.72 1.99 -6.25
C ALA A 59 -1.88 0.47 -6.11
N PHE A 60 -3.09 -0.01 -5.79
CA PHE A 60 -3.34 -1.45 -5.75
C PHE A 60 -3.25 -2.10 -7.14
N ARG A 61 -3.75 -1.42 -8.18
CA ARG A 61 -3.56 -1.84 -9.58
C ARG A 61 -2.08 -1.90 -9.98
N GLN A 62 -1.26 -0.99 -9.47
CA GLN A 62 0.19 -1.05 -9.68
C GLN A 62 0.76 -2.34 -9.07
N TRP A 63 0.39 -2.71 -7.84
CA TRP A 63 0.83 -3.97 -7.24
C TRP A 63 0.33 -5.22 -7.97
N ARG A 64 -0.86 -5.17 -8.60
CA ARG A 64 -1.31 -6.23 -9.53
C ARG A 64 -0.38 -6.35 -10.73
N ALA A 65 -0.06 -5.23 -11.38
CA ALA A 65 0.83 -5.22 -12.54
C ALA A 65 2.26 -5.70 -12.20
N LEU A 66 2.70 -5.44 -10.96
CA LEU A 66 4.00 -5.88 -10.43
C LEU A 66 3.99 -7.31 -9.86
N GLY A 67 2.87 -8.05 -9.94
CA GLY A 67 2.79 -9.44 -9.49
C GLY A 67 2.68 -9.65 -7.98
N ALA A 68 2.53 -8.58 -7.18
CA ALA A 68 2.46 -8.68 -5.72
C ALA A 68 1.04 -8.90 -5.18
N ALA A 69 0.00 -8.70 -6.01
CA ALA A 69 -1.39 -8.67 -5.52
C ALA A 69 -1.88 -9.98 -4.91
N SER A 70 -1.42 -11.15 -5.37
CA SER A 70 -1.83 -12.45 -4.83
C SER A 70 -1.54 -12.61 -3.34
N PHE A 71 -0.51 -11.92 -2.84
CA PHE A 71 -0.15 -11.90 -1.42
C PHE A 71 -0.93 -10.86 -0.60
N LEU A 72 -1.59 -9.90 -1.26
CA LEU A 72 -2.20 -8.73 -0.64
C LEU A 72 -3.73 -8.79 -0.65
N GLU A 73 -4.33 -9.29 -1.73
CA GLU A 73 -5.79 -9.36 -1.92
C GLU A 73 -6.52 -10.10 -0.79
N PRO A 74 -6.02 -11.20 -0.20
CA PRO A 74 -6.68 -11.86 0.93
C PRO A 74 -6.83 -10.99 2.19
N HIS A 75 -6.03 -9.92 2.30
CA HIS A 75 -6.00 -9.02 3.45
C HIS A 75 -6.58 -7.63 3.12
N ALA A 76 -7.05 -7.43 1.89
CA ALA A 76 -7.47 -6.13 1.38
C ALA A 76 -8.98 -5.93 1.57
N GLN A 77 -9.36 -4.96 2.41
CA GLN A 77 -10.76 -4.60 2.57
C GLN A 77 -11.16 -3.50 1.57
N PRO A 78 -12.15 -3.71 0.69
CA PRO A 78 -12.60 -2.70 -0.25
C PRO A 78 -13.16 -1.44 0.45
N ILE A 79 -12.81 -0.26 -0.06
CA ILE A 79 -13.41 1.01 0.35
C ILE A 79 -14.62 1.28 -0.57
N GLU A 80 -15.80 0.96 -0.07
CA GLU A 80 -17.07 1.13 -0.80
C GLU A 80 -17.61 2.56 -0.70
N GLN A 81 -17.38 3.24 0.43
CA GLN A 81 -17.87 4.59 0.68
C GLN A 81 -16.82 5.41 1.43
N ILE A 82 -16.74 6.70 1.12
CA ILE A 82 -15.92 7.69 1.83
C ILE A 82 -16.83 8.83 2.22
N LEU A 83 -16.89 9.11 3.52
CA LEU A 83 -17.60 10.26 4.07
C LEU A 83 -16.57 11.25 4.61
N VAL A 84 -16.55 12.45 4.05
CA VAL A 84 -15.71 13.56 4.50
C VAL A 84 -16.60 14.56 5.22
N THR A 85 -16.32 14.79 6.50
CA THR A 85 -17.04 15.73 7.35
C THR A 85 -16.08 16.78 7.90
N ASP A 86 -16.52 18.03 8.00
CA ASP A 86 -15.78 19.03 8.77
C ASP A 86 -15.99 18.80 10.27
N GLY A 87 -14.94 18.28 10.92
CA GLY A 87 -14.91 18.03 12.35
C GLY A 87 -13.62 18.57 12.98
N ARG A 88 -13.73 19.10 14.20
CA ARG A 88 -12.55 19.31 15.05
C ARG A 88 -12.18 17.98 15.71
N SER A 89 -10.90 17.79 16.05
CA SER A 89 -10.47 16.64 16.84
C SER A 89 -11.38 16.46 18.08
N PRO A 90 -11.80 15.23 18.41
CA PRO A 90 -12.68 14.99 19.55
C PRO A 90 -12.11 15.59 20.84
N GLY A 91 -12.93 16.33 21.59
CA GLY A 91 -12.54 16.94 22.87
C GLY A 91 -13.74 17.59 23.56
N ALA A 92 -13.66 17.76 24.88
CA ALA A 92 -14.77 18.26 25.69
C ALA A 92 -15.28 19.67 25.30
N ALA A 93 -14.47 20.45 24.57
CA ALA A 93 -14.81 21.78 24.06
C ALA A 93 -14.97 21.82 22.52
N ALA A 94 -15.02 20.65 21.85
CA ALA A 94 -15.23 20.60 20.41
C ALA A 94 -16.66 21.06 20.08
N ALA A 95 -16.77 22.01 19.14
CA ALA A 95 -18.07 22.37 18.58
C ALA A 95 -18.69 21.15 17.88
N PRO A 96 -20.03 21.05 17.81
CA PRO A 96 -20.70 20.00 17.05
C PRO A 96 -20.17 19.94 15.61
N GLN A 97 -20.16 18.74 15.04
CA GLN A 97 -19.81 18.58 13.62
C GLN A 97 -20.74 19.45 12.77
N GLY A 98 -20.16 20.14 11.77
CA GLY A 98 -20.92 20.97 10.86
C GLY A 98 -21.89 20.13 10.01
N GLY A 99 -22.94 20.77 9.47
CA GLY A 99 -23.91 20.09 8.61
C GLY A 99 -23.44 19.81 7.17
N ALA A 100 -22.24 20.26 6.80
CA ALA A 100 -21.66 20.07 5.49
C ALA A 100 -20.80 18.79 5.46
N TRP A 101 -21.03 17.95 4.45
CA TRP A 101 -20.27 16.73 4.21
C TRP A 101 -20.16 16.44 2.71
N LEU A 102 -19.10 15.73 2.33
CA LEU A 102 -18.94 15.15 1.00
C LEU A 102 -19.03 13.63 1.13
N ARG A 103 -19.83 13.00 0.29
CA ARG A 103 -19.97 11.55 0.24
C ARG A 103 -19.52 11.09 -1.15
N PHE A 104 -18.65 10.09 -1.16
CA PHE A 104 -18.26 9.37 -2.36
C PHE A 104 -18.72 7.92 -2.22
N ASP A 105 -19.30 7.37 -3.27
CA ASP A 105 -19.83 6.01 -3.31
C ASP A 105 -19.26 5.27 -4.51
N ALA A 106 -18.67 4.10 -4.27
CA ALA A 106 -18.10 3.27 -5.33
C ALA A 106 -19.14 2.86 -6.38
N ALA A 107 -20.43 2.78 -6.01
CA ALA A 107 -21.51 2.49 -6.96
C ALA A 107 -21.66 3.56 -8.06
N GLU A 108 -21.14 4.78 -7.84
CA GLU A 108 -21.18 5.88 -8.80
C GLU A 108 -20.06 5.80 -9.86
N LEU A 109 -19.06 4.92 -9.69
CA LEU A 109 -17.88 4.82 -10.58
C LEU A 109 -18.15 4.12 -11.94
N GLY A 110 -19.36 3.63 -12.18
CA GLY A 110 -19.74 2.97 -13.43
C GLY A 110 -19.18 1.55 -13.58
N ALA A 111 -19.77 0.75 -14.47
CA ALA A 111 -19.47 -0.69 -14.63
C ALA A 111 -18.28 -0.99 -15.58
N GLY A 112 -17.41 -0.02 -15.84
CA GLY A 112 -16.31 -0.13 -16.81
C GLY A 112 -15.02 -0.73 -16.23
N ALA A 113 -13.91 -0.63 -16.97
CA ALA A 113 -12.57 -1.02 -16.51
C ALA A 113 -12.07 -0.21 -15.30
N ASP A 114 -12.73 0.93 -15.02
CA ASP A 114 -12.54 1.78 -13.84
C ASP A 114 -13.59 1.52 -12.75
N GLY A 115 -14.49 0.55 -12.96
CA GLY A 115 -15.46 0.09 -11.97
C GLY A 115 -14.78 -0.75 -10.90
N GLY A 116 -15.17 -0.54 -9.64
CA GLY A 116 -14.57 -1.22 -8.49
C GLY A 116 -14.59 -0.34 -7.23
N PRO A 117 -13.93 -0.77 -6.16
CA PRO A 117 -13.85 0.04 -4.95
C PRO A 117 -12.97 1.27 -5.18
N MET A 118 -13.19 2.33 -4.39
CA MET A 118 -12.38 3.55 -4.47
C MET A 118 -10.93 3.35 -4.01
N GLY A 119 -10.69 2.29 -3.26
CA GLY A 119 -9.40 1.88 -2.75
C GLY A 119 -9.54 0.68 -1.85
N PHE A 120 -8.50 0.37 -1.10
CA PHE A 120 -8.47 -0.75 -0.17
C PHE A 120 -7.86 -0.33 1.16
N MET A 121 -8.48 -0.72 2.27
CA MET A 121 -7.87 -0.65 3.60
C MET A 121 -7.07 -1.92 3.86
N LEU A 122 -5.78 -1.77 4.15
CA LEU A 122 -4.89 -2.87 4.49
C LEU A 122 -4.07 -2.52 5.72
N GLU A 123 -3.87 -3.50 6.60
CA GLU A 123 -2.87 -3.37 7.67
C GLU A 123 -1.46 -3.40 7.08
N ASN A 124 -0.60 -2.51 7.59
CA ASN A 124 0.75 -2.35 7.09
C ASN A 124 1.59 -3.63 7.26
N ARG A 125 1.32 -4.45 8.29
CA ARG A 125 1.99 -5.74 8.48
C ARG A 125 1.77 -6.69 7.30
N HIS A 126 0.55 -6.73 6.75
CA HIS A 126 0.23 -7.58 5.61
C HIS A 126 0.84 -7.03 4.32
N ILE A 127 0.87 -5.70 4.16
CA ILE A 127 1.55 -5.07 3.02
C ILE A 127 3.04 -5.41 3.04
N ARG A 128 3.70 -5.26 4.19
CA ARG A 128 5.13 -5.56 4.35
C ARG A 128 5.43 -7.03 4.04
N ALA A 129 4.70 -7.95 4.67
CA ALA A 129 4.90 -9.37 4.43
C ALA A 129 4.62 -9.77 2.97
N GLY A 130 3.56 -9.23 2.36
CA GLY A 130 3.21 -9.52 0.97
C GLY A 130 4.23 -8.97 -0.03
N LEU A 131 4.73 -7.75 0.19
CA LEU A 131 5.78 -7.16 -0.66
C LEU A 131 7.14 -7.84 -0.46
N ALA A 132 7.47 -8.25 0.77
CA ALA A 132 8.69 -9.03 1.05
C ALA A 132 8.69 -10.34 0.25
N ARG A 133 7.58 -11.08 0.26
CA ARG A 133 7.42 -12.31 -0.53
C ARG A 133 7.46 -12.10 -2.04
N ALA A 134 7.13 -10.90 -2.52
CA ALA A 134 7.16 -10.59 -3.94
C ALA A 134 8.57 -10.22 -4.44
N VAL A 135 9.44 -9.72 -3.54
CA VAL A 135 10.82 -9.34 -3.89
C VAL A 135 11.83 -10.49 -3.71
N GLU A 136 11.45 -11.56 -3.01
CA GLU A 136 12.19 -12.83 -2.91
C GLU A 136 12.08 -13.68 -4.18
#